data_AF-A0A518LJ78-F1
#
_entry.id   AF-A0A518LJ78-F1
#
_cell.length_a   1.000
_cell.length_b   1.000
_cell.length_c   1.000
_cell.angle_alpha   90.00
_cell.angle_beta   90.00
_cell.angle_gamma   90.00
#
_symmetry.space_group_name_H-M   'P 1'
#
loop_
_entity.id
_entity.type
_entity.pdbx_description
1 polymer ?
#
loop_
_entity_poly.entity_id
_entity_poly.type
_entity_poly.pdbx_seq_one_letter_code
_entity_poly.pdbx_strand_id
1 'polypeptide(L)'
;MSDLNECKPNDRVRITQTIRTREGAWQTKVEGTVQAVRSKPTGSWFAHGKNDKLWLKRVLLKRDDGEVIELVVDDETLVTKL
;
A
#
# COMPACT_ATOMS: atom_id res chain seq x y z
N MET A 1 9.38 7.74 9.50
CA MET A 1 8.67 7.53 8.21
C MET A 1 9.44 6.44 7.51
N SER A 2 8.91 5.23 7.45
CA SER A 2 9.62 4.11 6.84
C SER A 2 9.21 4.01 5.39
N ASP A 3 10.19 4.03 4.50
CA ASP A 3 9.99 3.80 3.08
C ASP A 3 9.52 2.35 2.87
N LEU A 4 8.50 2.14 2.04
CA LEU A 4 8.02 0.80 1.68
C LEU A 4 9.16 -0.06 1.08
N ASN A 5 10.16 0.58 0.48
CA ASN A 5 11.34 -0.07 -0.08
C ASN A 5 12.23 -0.75 0.99
N GLU A 6 12.12 -0.37 2.26
CA GLU A 6 12.87 -0.95 3.37
C GLU A 6 12.15 -2.16 4.01
N CYS A 7 10.88 -2.37 3.66
CA CYS A 7 10.11 -3.50 4.13
C CYS A 7 10.51 -4.78 3.39
N LYS A 8 10.84 -5.81 4.16
CA LYS A 8 11.21 -7.14 3.68
C LYS A 8 10.08 -8.12 3.94
N PRO A 9 10.00 -9.22 3.17
CA PRO A 9 9.14 -10.34 3.52
C PRO A 9 9.37 -10.77 4.98
N ASN A 10 8.28 -11.12 5.67
CA ASN A 10 8.18 -11.45 7.09
C ASN A 10 8.25 -10.28 8.08
N ASP A 11 8.44 -9.04 7.61
CA ASP A 11 8.31 -7.87 8.49
C ASP A 11 6.85 -7.68 8.92
N ARG A 12 6.65 -7.45 10.22
CA ARG A 12 5.35 -7.04 10.76
C ARG A 12 5.20 -5.53 10.61
N VAL A 13 4.10 -5.09 10.02
CA VAL A 13 3.87 -3.67 9.75
C VAL A 13 2.43 -3.24 10.03
N ARG A 14 2.27 -1.97 10.35
CA ARG A 14 1.02 -1.22 10.28
C ARG A 14 1.09 -0.27 9.08
N ILE A 15 0.12 -0.36 8.19
CA ILE A 15 -0.08 0.55 7.06
C ILE A 15 -1.21 1.50 7.42
N THR A 16 -0.96 2.80 7.30
CA THR A 16 -1.97 3.85 7.46
C THR A 16 -2.14 4.57 6.14
N GLN A 17 -3.33 4.51 5.56
CA GLN A 17 -3.69 5.23 4.34
C GLN A 17 -4.55 6.44 4.69
N THR A 18 -4.28 7.56 4.04
CA THR A 18 -5.02 8.81 4.25
C THR A 18 -5.72 9.21 2.95
N ILE A 19 -7.03 9.45 3.02
CA ILE A 19 -7.80 10.05 1.93
C ILE A 19 -8.19 11.44 2.37
N ARG A 20 -7.69 12.47 1.69
CA ARG A 20 -8.08 13.86 1.95
C ARG A 20 -9.41 14.16 1.27
N THR A 21 -10.43 14.43 2.07
CA THR A 21 -11.74 14.89 1.61
C THR A 21 -11.93 16.37 1.97
N ARG A 22 -13.00 17.00 1.46
CA ARG A 22 -13.32 18.39 1.80
C ARG A 22 -13.65 18.55 3.29
N GLU A 23 -14.27 17.54 3.88
CA GLU A 23 -14.73 17.50 5.26
C GLU A 23 -13.62 17.11 6.25
N GLY A 24 -12.47 16.65 5.75
CA GLY A 24 -11.32 16.27 6.57
C GLY A 24 -10.56 15.06 6.02
N ALA A 25 -9.48 14.71 6.70
CA ALA A 25 -8.68 13.54 6.36
C ALA A 25 -9.32 12.27 6.94
N TRP A 26 -9.57 11.27 6.09
CA TRP A 26 -10.00 9.94 6.49
C TRP A 26 -8.81 9.01 6.54
N GLN A 27 -8.62 8.32 7.67
CA GLN A 27 -7.50 7.41 7.85
C GLN A 27 -7.98 5.99 8.07
N THR A 28 -7.40 5.06 7.31
CA THR A 28 -7.59 3.61 7.49
C THR A 28 -6.29 2.98 7.90
N LYS A 29 -6.35 2.03 8.85
CA LYS A 29 -5.18 1.32 9.38
C LYS A 29 -5.35 -0.18 9.14
N VAL A 30 -4.31 -0.81 8.61
CA VAL A 30 -4.27 -2.26 8.40
C VAL A 30 -2.95 -2.81 8.92
N GLU A 31 -3.01 -3.90 9.65
CA GLU A 31 -1.84 -4.58 10.20
C GLU A 31 -1.68 -5.96 9.59
N GLY A 32 -0.44 -6.38 9.41
CA GLY A 32 -0.13 -7.68 8.85
C GLY A 32 1.35 -7.91 8.67
N THR A 33 1.68 -9.11 8.22
CA THR A 33 3.03 -9.52 7.88
C THR A 33 3.24 -9.38 6.38
N VAL A 34 4.28 -8.63 5.98
CA VAL A 34 4.65 -8.42 4.59
C VAL A 34 4.99 -9.76 3.94
N GLN A 35 4.29 -10.07 2.86
CA GLN A 35 4.59 -11.23 2.01
C GLN A 35 5.46 -10.82 0.83
N ALA A 36 5.17 -9.67 0.21
CA ALA A 36 5.96 -9.12 -0.88
C ALA A 36 5.68 -7.63 -1.09
N VAL A 37 6.66 -6.92 -1.64
CA VAL A 37 6.51 -5.57 -2.20
C VAL A 37 6.80 -5.65 -3.69
N ARG A 38 5.88 -5.17 -4.53
CA ARG A 38 5.99 -5.29 -5.99
C ARG A 38 5.42 -4.05 -6.68
N SER A 39 5.98 -3.69 -7.82
CA SER A 39 5.35 -2.74 -8.74
C SER A 39 4.53 -3.51 -9.77
N LYS A 40 3.29 -3.09 -10.02
CA LYS A 40 2.43 -3.66 -11.06
C LYS A 40 1.83 -2.54 -11.93
N PRO A 41 1.62 -2.75 -13.23
CA PRO A 41 0.90 -1.80 -14.05
C PRO A 41 -0.53 -1.67 -13.54
N THR A 42 -1.08 -0.46 -13.58
CA THR A 42 -2.50 -0.25 -13.31
C THR A 42 -3.33 -0.65 -14.53
N GLY A 43 -4.44 -1.34 -14.29
CA GLY A 43 -5.47 -1.61 -15.30
C GLY A 43 -6.54 -0.51 -15.37
N SER A 44 -6.36 0.60 -14.64
CA SER A 44 -7.32 1.70 -14.66
C SER A 44 -7.26 2.45 -15.98
N TRP A 45 -8.37 2.40 -16.72
CA TRP A 45 -8.56 3.16 -17.95
C TRP A 45 -8.52 4.68 -17.70
N PHE A 46 -9.09 5.12 -16.58
CA PHE A 46 -9.12 6.54 -16.17
C PHE A 46 -7.73 7.09 -15.84
N ALA A 47 -6.81 6.26 -15.34
CA ALA A 47 -5.51 6.71 -14.88
C ALA A 47 -4.55 7.10 -16.03
N HIS A 48 -4.96 6.96 -17.31
CA HIS A 48 -4.23 7.33 -18.53
C HIS A 48 -2.72 7.49 -18.29
N GLY A 49 -2.07 6.38 -17.94
CA GLY A 49 -0.62 6.38 -17.81
C GLY A 49 -0.05 6.92 -19.12
N LYS A 50 0.92 7.82 -19.06
CA LYS A 50 1.60 8.31 -20.27
C LYS A 50 2.12 7.08 -21.03
N ASN A 51 1.48 6.70 -22.14
CA ASN A 51 1.67 5.44 -22.88
C ASN A 51 1.20 4.14 -22.18
N ASP A 52 0.07 4.15 -21.47
CA ASP A 52 -0.55 2.96 -20.81
C ASP A 52 0.33 2.24 -19.77
N LYS A 53 1.29 2.97 -19.17
CA LYS A 53 2.29 2.38 -18.26
C LYS A 53 2.43 3.17 -16.96
N LEU A 54 1.35 3.30 -16.19
CA LEU A 54 1.46 3.71 -14.79
C LEU A 54 1.70 2.48 -13.92
N TRP A 55 2.88 2.41 -13.32
CA TRP A 55 3.26 1.35 -12.39
C TRP A 55 3.03 1.83 -10.96
N LEU A 56 2.19 1.12 -10.22
CA LEU A 56 1.89 1.42 -8.83
C LEU A 56 2.62 0.43 -7.93
N LYS A 57 3.20 0.95 -6.85
CA LYS A 57 3.74 0.11 -5.80
C LYS A 57 2.59 -0.55 -5.05
N ARG A 58 2.74 -1.83 -4.78
CA ARG A 58 1.80 -2.64 -4.04
C ARG A 58 2.51 -3.46 -2.98
N VAL A 59 1.81 -3.69 -1.87
CA VAL A 59 2.27 -4.54 -0.78
C VAL A 59 1.26 -5.64 -0.55
N LEU A 60 1.76 -6.86 -0.56
CA LEU A 60 0.99 -8.05 -0.22
C LEU A 60 1.17 -8.28 1.29
N LEU A 61 0.07 -8.26 2.04
CA LEU A 61 0.05 -8.45 3.48
C LEU A 61 -0.75 -9.69 3.82
N LYS A 62 -0.25 -10.47 4.78
CA LYS A 62 -1.02 -11.50 5.47
C LYS A 62 -1.47 -10.95 6.83
N ARG A 63 -2.77 -10.83 7.03
CA ARG A 63 -3.39 -10.38 8.29
C ARG A 63 -3.36 -11.50 9.33
N ASP A 64 -3.68 -11.16 10.58
CA ASP A 64 -3.67 -12.11 11.71
C ASP A 64 -4.73 -13.21 11.59
N ASP A 65 -5.86 -12.89 10.95
CA ASP A 65 -6.92 -13.84 10.61
C ASP A 65 -6.52 -14.80 9.46
N GLY A 66 -5.33 -14.61 8.88
CA GLY A 66 -4.82 -15.40 7.77
C GLY A 66 -5.22 -14.89 6.40
N GLU A 67 -6.06 -13.86 6.30
CA GLU A 67 -6.42 -13.24 5.02
C GLU A 67 -5.19 -12.63 4.34
N VAL A 68 -5.07 -12.81 3.03
CA VAL A 68 -4.01 -12.18 2.22
C VAL A 68 -4.64 -11.09 1.38
N ILE A 69 -4.19 -9.86 1.60
CA ILE A 69 -4.66 -8.67 0.90
C ILE A 69 -3.52 -8.02 0.11
N GLU A 70 -3.84 -7.37 -0.99
CA GLU A 70 -2.91 -6.54 -1.75
C GLU A 70 -3.35 -5.08 -1.66
N LEU A 71 -2.49 -4.21 -1.11
CA LEU A 71 -2.75 -2.78 -0.99
C LEU A 71 -1.90 -2.02 -2.01
N VAL A 72 -2.53 -1.09 -2.73
CA VAL A 72 -1.83 -0.05 -3.51
C VAL A 72 -1.34 1.01 -2.53
N VAL A 73 -0.09 1.45 -2.68
CA VAL A 73 0.47 2.52 -1.85
C VAL A 73 0.82 3.75 -2.67
N ASP A 74 0.75 4.89 -2.02
CA ASP A 74 1.03 6.22 -2.54
C ASP A 74 1.89 7.03 -1.55
N ASP A 75 2.15 8.29 -1.89
CA ASP A 75 3.00 9.18 -1.10
C ASP A 75 2.38 9.58 0.26
N GLU A 76 1.07 9.41 0.45
CA GLU A 76 0.39 9.65 1.73
C GLU A 76 0.25 8.38 2.59
N THR A 77 0.75 7.25 2.08
CA THR A 77 0.73 5.98 2.80
C THR A 77 1.89 5.92 3.80
N LEU A 78 1.57 5.83 5.09
CA LEU A 78 2.56 5.66 6.14
C LEU A 78 2.72 4.18 6.50
N VAL A 79 3.95 3.69 6.44
CA VAL A 79 4.32 2.35 6.92
C VAL A 79 5.07 2.49 8.24
N THR A 80 4.65 1.72 9.24
CA THR A 80 5.30 1.63 10.55
C THR A 80 5.62 0.17 10.84
N LYS A 81 6.90 -0.14 11.11
CA LYS A 81 7.33 -1.46 11.56
C LYS A 81 6.89 -1.70 13.01
N LEU A 82 6.43 -2.91 13.31
CA LEU A 82 5.98 -3.33 14.64
C LEU A 82 6.96 -4.34 15.26
#